data_AF-A0A8H6JV18-F1
#
_entry.id   AF-A0A8H6JV18-F1
#
_cell.length_a   1.000
_cell.length_b   1.000
_cell.length_c   1.000
_cell.angle_alpha   90.00
_cell.angle_beta   90.00
_cell.angle_gamma   90.00
#
_symmetry.space_group_name_H-M   'P 1'
#
loop_
_entity.id
_entity.type
_entity.pdbx_description
1 polymer ?
#
loop_
_entity_poly.entity_id
_entity_poly.type
_entity_poly.pdbx_seq_one_letter_code
_entity_poly.pdbx_strand_id
1 'polypeptide(L)'
;ILPAGYHDQSLLSSRADQHVLREYVADVLPKLSQHLDSLSIELEALTFQWFLSVFTDCLCAEALFRVWDVVLCMNDGSTFLFQVALALLKLNEPQLLQCDTPAGVYTYINRQMTNHAISIDNMIKASDGLRKLVKREDVESRRERAIQAEKDAARQREEINAAKRASKANGNGGSGSGSGSGSGSGVAVGTDVEAAVAEAVESEEQQ
;
A
#
# COMPACT_ATOMS: atom_id res chain seq x y z
N ILE A 1 -13.76 4.62 13.07
CA ILE A 1 -13.51 5.20 11.72
C ILE A 1 -12.27 4.54 11.09
N LEU A 2 -11.19 4.35 11.85
CA LEU A 2 -10.09 3.45 11.50
C LEU A 2 -9.92 2.37 12.61
N PRO A 3 -9.43 1.16 12.28
CA PRO A 3 -9.18 0.13 13.30
C PRO A 3 -8.13 0.61 14.33
N ALA A 4 -8.20 0.09 15.55
CA ALA A 4 -7.21 0.40 16.58
C ALA A 4 -5.79 0.04 16.10
N GLY A 5 -4.82 0.91 16.36
CA GLY A 5 -3.42 0.71 15.94
C GLY A 5 -3.11 1.07 14.47
N TYR A 6 -4.00 1.78 13.77
CA TYR A 6 -3.74 2.23 12.40
C TYR A 6 -2.50 3.13 12.27
N HIS A 7 -2.19 3.91 13.31
CA HIS A 7 -0.98 4.75 13.42
C HIS A 7 0.04 4.21 14.45
N ASP A 8 -0.09 2.97 14.89
CA ASP A 8 0.96 2.38 15.75
C ASP A 8 2.26 2.25 14.94
N GLN A 9 3.41 2.31 15.62
CA GLN A 9 4.74 2.14 15.00
C GLN A 9 4.89 0.87 14.17
N SER A 10 4.02 -0.11 14.35
CA SER A 10 3.99 -1.34 13.57
C SER A 10 3.34 -1.18 12.19
N LEU A 11 2.52 -0.15 11.96
CA LEU A 11 1.70 0.09 10.74
C LEU A 11 0.96 -1.17 10.24
N LEU A 12 0.75 -2.15 11.10
CA LEU A 12 0.36 -3.51 10.73
C LEU A 12 -1.02 -3.53 10.07
N SER A 13 -1.94 -2.74 10.64
CA SER A 13 -3.30 -2.56 10.10
C SER A 13 -3.28 -1.85 8.74
N SER A 14 -2.35 -0.92 8.52
CA SER A 14 -2.24 -0.17 7.26
C SER A 14 -1.60 -1.03 6.16
N ARG A 15 -0.55 -1.80 6.49
CA ARG A 15 0.05 -2.79 5.58
C ARG A 15 -0.94 -3.90 5.19
N ALA A 16 -1.68 -4.40 6.18
CA ALA A 16 -2.77 -5.34 5.93
C ALA A 16 -3.80 -4.73 4.96
N ASP A 17 -4.17 -3.46 5.13
CA ASP A 17 -5.08 -2.78 4.21
C ASP A 17 -4.54 -2.67 2.78
N GLN A 18 -3.24 -2.45 2.60
CA GLN A 18 -2.66 -2.48 1.25
C GLN A 18 -2.75 -3.86 0.60
N HIS A 19 -2.49 -4.93 1.36
CA HIS A 19 -2.66 -6.29 0.86
C HIS A 19 -4.11 -6.59 0.49
N VAL A 20 -5.07 -6.19 1.34
CA VAL A 20 -6.50 -6.35 1.05
C VAL A 20 -6.88 -5.61 -0.23
N LEU A 21 -6.40 -4.38 -0.43
CA LEU A 21 -6.65 -3.62 -1.64
C LEU A 21 -6.04 -4.31 -2.87
N ARG A 22 -4.81 -4.82 -2.76
CA ARG A 22 -4.13 -5.54 -3.84
C ARG A 22 -4.94 -6.76 -4.30
N GLU A 23 -5.48 -7.54 -3.37
CA GLU A 23 -6.38 -8.65 -3.68
C GLU A 23 -7.65 -8.17 -4.41
N TYR A 24 -8.29 -7.10 -3.93
CA TYR A 24 -9.47 -6.55 -4.62
C TYR A 24 -9.16 -6.05 -6.03
N VAL A 25 -7.99 -5.46 -6.25
CA VAL A 25 -7.55 -5.03 -7.59
C VAL A 25 -7.31 -6.24 -8.49
N ALA A 26 -6.73 -7.32 -7.98
CA ALA A 26 -6.59 -8.56 -8.74
C ALA A 26 -7.94 -9.19 -9.09
N ASP A 27 -8.90 -9.17 -8.17
CA ASP A 27 -10.24 -9.73 -8.35
C ASP A 27 -11.10 -8.90 -9.33
N VAL A 28 -11.07 -7.56 -9.20
CA VAL A 28 -12.00 -6.65 -9.90
C VAL A 28 -11.38 -6.03 -11.15
N LEU A 29 -10.08 -5.82 -11.18
CA LEU A 29 -9.33 -5.20 -12.28
C LEU A 29 -8.11 -6.08 -12.68
N PRO A 30 -8.32 -7.35 -13.08
CA PRO A 30 -7.22 -8.30 -13.31
C PRO A 30 -6.25 -7.85 -14.42
N LYS A 31 -6.75 -7.12 -15.42
CA LYS A 31 -5.91 -6.59 -16.51
C LYS A 31 -4.96 -5.53 -16.00
N LEU A 32 -5.46 -4.57 -15.22
CA LEU A 32 -4.64 -3.55 -14.58
C LEU A 32 -3.63 -4.19 -13.62
N SER A 33 -4.07 -5.15 -12.81
CA SER A 33 -3.20 -5.90 -11.90
C SER A 33 -2.01 -6.51 -12.64
N GLN A 34 -2.25 -7.26 -13.71
CA GLN A 34 -1.19 -7.88 -14.50
C GLN A 34 -0.29 -6.86 -15.20
N HIS A 35 -0.86 -5.75 -15.65
CA HIS A 35 -0.09 -4.68 -16.28
C HIS A 35 0.91 -4.06 -15.28
N LEU A 36 0.45 -3.73 -14.08
CA LEU A 36 1.31 -3.20 -13.01
C LEU A 36 2.41 -4.21 -12.61
N ASP A 37 2.06 -5.50 -12.50
CA ASP A 37 3.03 -6.57 -12.24
C ASP A 37 4.09 -6.68 -13.34
N SER A 38 3.68 -6.57 -14.61
CA SER A 38 4.60 -6.64 -15.76
C SER A 38 5.60 -5.48 -15.78
N LEU A 39 5.19 -4.33 -15.24
CA LEU A 39 6.03 -3.14 -15.09
C LEU A 39 6.79 -3.13 -13.75
N SER A 40 6.65 -4.16 -12.92
CA SER A 40 7.23 -4.24 -11.57
C SER A 40 6.85 -3.06 -10.68
N ILE A 41 5.61 -2.58 -10.80
CA ILE A 41 5.08 -1.46 -10.03
C ILE A 41 4.41 -2.01 -8.77
N GLU A 42 4.88 -1.57 -7.62
CA GLU A 42 4.26 -1.85 -6.34
C GLU A 42 3.10 -0.86 -6.13
N LEU A 43 1.87 -1.32 -6.37
CA LEU A 43 0.65 -0.50 -6.23
C LEU A 43 0.46 -0.07 -4.77
N GLU A 44 0.82 -0.94 -3.85
CA GLU A 44 0.72 -0.75 -2.41
C GLU A 44 1.41 0.54 -1.97
N ALA A 45 2.58 0.87 -2.53
CA ALA A 45 3.31 2.09 -2.19
C ALA A 45 2.52 3.36 -2.58
N LEU A 46 1.83 3.33 -3.72
CA LEU A 46 1.03 4.45 -4.21
C LEU A 46 -0.26 4.62 -3.41
N THR A 47 -0.96 3.51 -3.17
CA THR A 47 -2.24 3.53 -2.47
C THR A 47 -2.06 3.71 -0.97
N PHE A 48 -0.89 3.41 -0.41
CA PHE A 48 -0.59 3.66 0.99
C PHE A 48 -0.77 5.13 1.37
N GLN A 49 -0.27 6.05 0.54
CA GLN A 49 -0.44 7.49 0.79
C GLN A 49 -1.91 7.91 0.78
N TRP A 50 -2.73 7.37 -0.14
CA TRP A 50 -4.16 7.70 -0.20
C TRP A 50 -4.90 7.32 1.08
N PHE A 51 -4.53 6.18 1.67
CA PHE A 51 -5.16 5.65 2.88
C PHE A 51 -4.69 6.38 4.14
N LEU A 52 -3.45 6.89 4.17
CA LEU A 52 -2.94 7.72 5.27
C LEU A 52 -3.52 9.13 5.24
N SER A 53 -3.59 9.74 4.05
CA SER A 53 -4.12 11.10 3.89
C SER A 53 -5.63 11.14 3.68
N VAL A 54 -6.30 9.99 3.73
CA VAL A 54 -7.76 9.87 3.52
C VAL A 54 -8.18 10.59 2.22
N PHE A 55 -7.39 10.34 1.17
CA PHE A 55 -7.53 10.86 -0.19
C PHE A 55 -7.37 12.39 -0.36
N THR A 56 -6.83 13.12 0.62
CA THR A 56 -6.67 14.59 0.53
C THR A 56 -5.74 15.02 -0.59
N ASP A 57 -4.70 14.22 -0.88
CA ASP A 57 -3.66 14.59 -1.84
C ASP A 57 -4.00 14.14 -3.27
N CYS A 58 -4.98 13.25 -3.42
CA CYS A 58 -5.43 12.81 -4.72
C CYS A 58 -6.70 13.56 -5.15
N LEU A 59 -7.73 13.69 -4.31
CA LEU A 59 -9.03 14.21 -4.72
C LEU A 59 -9.10 15.74 -4.69
N CYS A 60 -9.87 16.34 -5.60
CA CYS A 60 -10.23 17.76 -5.50
C CYS A 60 -11.14 18.00 -4.29
N ALA A 61 -11.11 19.21 -3.72
CA ALA A 61 -11.81 19.54 -2.47
C ALA A 61 -13.30 19.17 -2.48
N GLU A 62 -14.02 19.42 -3.59
CA GLU A 62 -15.44 19.08 -3.69
C GLU A 62 -15.70 17.57 -3.65
N ALA A 63 -14.87 16.77 -4.33
CA ALA A 63 -14.96 15.31 -4.31
C ALA A 63 -14.60 14.75 -2.93
N LEU A 64 -13.54 15.30 -2.33
CA LEU A 64 -13.04 14.94 -1.02
C LEU A 64 -14.10 15.13 0.07
N PHE A 65 -14.77 16.28 0.10
CA PHE A 65 -15.80 16.55 1.12
C PHE A 65 -16.96 15.56 1.02
N ARG A 66 -17.42 15.20 -0.18
CA ARG A 66 -18.48 14.19 -0.33
C ARG A 66 -18.03 12.80 0.11
N VAL A 67 -16.79 12.42 -0.17
CA VAL A 67 -16.22 11.16 0.33
C VAL A 67 -16.17 11.19 1.86
N TRP A 68 -15.72 12.28 2.46
CA TRP A 68 -15.65 12.44 3.90
C TRP A 68 -17.03 12.43 4.57
N ASP A 69 -18.04 13.06 3.97
CA ASP A 69 -19.42 13.01 4.48
C ASP A 69 -19.91 11.56 4.63
N VAL A 70 -19.61 10.70 3.63
CA VAL A 70 -19.97 9.28 3.69
C VAL A 70 -19.11 8.52 4.69
N VAL A 71 -17.79 8.73 4.70
CA VAL A 71 -16.86 8.06 5.63
C VAL A 71 -17.18 8.38 7.09
N LEU A 72 -17.56 9.62 7.39
CA LEU A 72 -17.85 10.09 8.74
C LEU A 72 -19.28 9.75 9.19
N CYS A 73 -20.26 9.79 8.28
CA CYS A 73 -21.65 9.47 8.61
C CYS A 73 -21.96 7.97 8.62
N MET A 74 -21.17 7.13 7.93
CA MET A 74 -21.37 5.68 7.93
C MET A 74 -20.52 4.98 9.00
N ASN A 75 -21.14 4.05 9.73
CA ASN A 75 -20.44 3.19 10.70
C ASN A 75 -19.31 2.34 10.09
N ASP A 76 -19.30 2.17 8.76
CA ASP A 76 -18.36 1.34 7.99
C ASP A 76 -17.37 2.18 7.16
N GLY A 77 -16.99 3.37 7.64
CA GLY A 77 -16.13 4.30 6.90
C GLY A 77 -14.83 3.70 6.36
N SER A 78 -14.20 2.76 7.08
CA SER A 78 -12.99 2.07 6.62
C SER A 78 -13.22 1.20 5.37
N THR A 79 -14.39 0.59 5.23
CA THR A 79 -14.77 -0.20 4.04
C THR A 79 -15.00 0.71 2.83
N PHE A 80 -15.56 1.90 3.06
CA PHE A 80 -15.80 2.87 2.00
C PHE A 80 -14.50 3.39 1.38
N LEU A 81 -13.40 3.50 2.15
CA LEU A 81 -12.09 3.87 1.61
C LEU A 81 -11.60 2.91 0.52
N PHE A 82 -11.80 1.59 0.70
CA PHE A 82 -11.48 0.60 -0.33
C PHE A 82 -12.35 0.78 -1.58
N GLN A 83 -13.65 1.07 -1.39
CA GLN A 83 -14.56 1.31 -2.51
C GLN A 83 -14.14 2.54 -3.32
N VAL A 84 -13.70 3.60 -2.65
CA VAL A 84 -13.18 4.82 -3.29
C VAL A 84 -11.88 4.54 -4.04
N ALA A 85 -10.89 3.88 -3.41
CA ALA A 85 -9.63 3.53 -4.07
C ALA A 85 -9.87 2.66 -5.32
N LEU A 86 -10.71 1.65 -5.21
CA LEU A 86 -11.01 0.75 -6.32
C LEU A 86 -11.80 1.45 -7.43
N ALA A 87 -12.72 2.35 -7.07
CA ALA A 87 -13.43 3.18 -8.05
C ALA A 87 -12.47 4.12 -8.80
N LEU A 88 -11.53 4.75 -8.10
CA LEU A 88 -10.51 5.62 -8.71
C LEU A 88 -9.63 4.85 -9.70
N LEU A 89 -9.14 3.67 -9.31
CA LEU A 89 -8.36 2.81 -10.21
C LEU A 89 -9.19 2.35 -11.41
N LYS A 90 -10.46 1.97 -11.19
CA LYS A 90 -11.35 1.52 -12.27
C LYS A 90 -11.67 2.61 -13.28
N LEU A 91 -11.89 3.84 -12.82
CA LEU A 91 -12.19 4.97 -13.69
C LEU A 91 -10.99 5.41 -14.53
N ASN A 92 -9.77 5.15 -14.03
CA ASN A 92 -8.52 5.47 -14.70
C ASN A 92 -7.88 4.26 -15.42
N GLU A 93 -8.47 3.07 -15.31
CA GLU A 93 -7.93 1.83 -15.90
C GLU A 93 -7.56 2.00 -17.39
N PRO A 94 -8.39 2.61 -18.26
CA PRO A 94 -8.03 2.75 -19.68
C PRO A 94 -6.76 3.57 -19.93
N GLN A 95 -6.51 4.60 -19.13
CA GLN A 95 -5.36 5.47 -19.23
C GLN A 95 -4.12 4.82 -18.60
N LEU A 96 -4.27 4.15 -17.46
CA LEU A 96 -3.19 3.41 -16.80
C LEU A 96 -2.66 2.28 -17.69
N LEU A 97 -3.54 1.59 -18.42
CA LEU A 97 -3.15 0.55 -19.37
C LEU A 97 -2.42 1.08 -20.61
N GLN A 98 -2.48 2.38 -20.88
CA GLN A 98 -1.71 3.02 -21.97
C GLN A 98 -0.32 3.47 -21.52
N CYS A 99 -0.03 3.43 -20.22
CA CYS A 99 1.28 3.76 -19.69
C CYS A 99 2.20 2.54 -19.81
N ASP A 100 3.15 2.58 -20.75
CA ASP A 100 4.12 1.50 -20.99
C ASP A 100 5.36 1.54 -20.09
N THR A 101 5.49 2.58 -19.25
CA THR A 101 6.65 2.76 -18.38
C THR A 101 6.22 2.94 -16.93
N PRO A 102 7.02 2.44 -15.96
CA PRO A 102 6.76 2.67 -14.54
C PRO A 102 6.63 4.17 -14.21
N ALA A 103 7.59 4.97 -14.68
CA ALA A 103 7.57 6.42 -14.48
C ALA A 103 6.29 7.08 -15.01
N GLY A 104 5.76 6.61 -16.15
CA GLY A 104 4.50 7.11 -16.70
C GLY A 104 3.30 6.81 -15.80
N VAL A 105 3.22 5.59 -15.26
CA VAL A 105 2.17 5.20 -14.31
C VAL A 105 2.25 6.02 -13.02
N TYR A 106 3.44 6.13 -12.40
CA TYR A 106 3.65 6.94 -11.19
C TYR A 106 3.25 8.41 -11.42
N THR A 107 3.70 8.99 -12.54
CA THR A 107 3.35 10.37 -12.90
C THR A 107 1.85 10.53 -13.10
N TYR A 108 1.20 9.58 -13.76
CA TYR A 108 -0.24 9.65 -14.00
C TYR A 108 -1.02 9.58 -12.70
N ILE A 109 -0.69 8.61 -11.82
CA ILE A 109 -1.34 8.43 -10.52
C ILE A 109 -1.19 9.68 -9.64
N ASN A 110 0.02 10.23 -9.56
CA ASN A 110 0.30 11.35 -8.66
C ASN A 110 -0.17 12.70 -9.20
N ARG A 111 -0.15 12.91 -10.52
CA ARG A 111 -0.38 14.24 -11.12
C ARG A 111 -1.60 14.34 -12.03
N GLN A 112 -2.13 13.25 -12.57
CA GLN A 112 -3.15 13.31 -13.64
C GLN A 112 -4.45 12.57 -13.30
N MET A 113 -4.40 11.66 -12.34
CA MET A 113 -5.51 10.80 -11.94
C MET A 113 -6.78 11.55 -11.55
N THR A 114 -6.63 12.81 -11.11
CA THR A 114 -7.74 13.67 -10.68
C THR A 114 -7.88 14.96 -11.48
N ASN A 115 -6.94 15.23 -12.39
CA ASN A 115 -7.03 16.33 -13.37
C ASN A 115 -7.93 15.98 -14.54
N HIS A 116 -8.00 14.70 -14.93
CA HIS A 116 -9.07 14.25 -15.79
C HIS A 116 -10.34 14.26 -14.97
N ALA A 117 -11.28 15.13 -15.35
CA ALA A 117 -12.54 15.37 -14.68
C ALA A 117 -13.36 14.07 -14.52
N ILE A 118 -13.01 13.27 -13.53
CA ILE A 118 -13.89 12.27 -12.97
C ILE A 118 -15.01 13.09 -12.35
N SER A 119 -16.15 13.15 -13.02
CA SER A 119 -17.35 13.71 -12.43
C SER A 119 -17.53 13.05 -11.06
N ILE A 120 -17.66 13.86 -10.03
CA ILE A 120 -17.83 13.40 -8.64
C ILE A 120 -18.99 12.40 -8.57
N ASP A 121 -20.04 12.61 -9.37
CA ASP A 121 -21.18 11.71 -9.50
C ASP A 121 -20.80 10.35 -10.07
N ASN A 122 -19.88 10.31 -11.03
CA ASN A 122 -19.37 9.05 -11.59
C ASN A 122 -18.52 8.30 -10.57
N MET A 123 -17.71 9.00 -9.77
CA MET A 123 -16.94 8.39 -8.68
C MET A 123 -17.86 7.79 -7.61
N ILE A 124 -18.86 8.55 -7.16
CA ILE A 124 -19.82 8.10 -6.13
C ILE A 124 -20.68 6.94 -6.66
N LYS A 125 -21.15 7.01 -7.91
CA LYS A 125 -21.91 5.91 -8.52
C LYS A 125 -21.04 4.66 -8.69
N ALA A 126 -19.78 4.81 -9.07
CA ALA A 126 -18.86 3.70 -9.21
C ALA A 126 -18.58 3.03 -7.85
N SER A 127 -18.33 3.82 -6.80
CA SER A 127 -18.13 3.29 -5.45
C SER A 127 -19.38 2.62 -4.88
N ASP A 128 -20.57 3.18 -5.10
CA ASP A 128 -21.84 2.56 -4.68
C ASP A 128 -22.12 1.25 -5.42
N GLY A 129 -21.76 1.16 -6.71
CA GLY A 129 -21.80 -0.08 -7.48
C GLY A 129 -20.88 -1.17 -6.92
N LEU A 130 -19.74 -0.78 -6.33
CA LEU A 130 -18.79 -1.69 -5.68
C LEU A 130 -19.22 -2.10 -4.27
N ARG A 131 -20.22 -1.45 -3.67
CA ARG A 131 -20.72 -1.74 -2.31
C ARG A 131 -21.19 -3.19 -2.13
N LYS A 132 -21.62 -3.85 -3.21
CA LYS A 132 -22.01 -5.28 -3.18
C LYS A 132 -20.82 -6.24 -3.17
N LEU A 133 -19.66 -5.81 -3.68
CA LEU A 133 -18.46 -6.61 -3.80
C LEU A 133 -17.52 -6.39 -2.61
N VAL A 134 -17.33 -5.14 -2.20
CA VAL A 134 -16.50 -4.76 -1.06
C VAL A 134 -17.40 -4.62 0.17
N LYS A 135 -17.67 -5.75 0.81
CA LYS A 135 -18.49 -5.82 2.03
C LYS A 135 -17.61 -5.72 3.27
N ARG A 136 -18.15 -5.10 4.32
CA ARG A 136 -17.48 -4.96 5.61
C ARG A 136 -16.94 -6.29 6.14
N GLU A 137 -17.76 -7.34 6.15
CA GLU A 137 -17.39 -8.66 6.64
C GLU A 137 -16.21 -9.27 5.86
N ASP A 138 -16.18 -9.08 4.54
CA ASP A 138 -15.09 -9.59 3.71
C ASP A 138 -13.80 -8.78 3.92
N VAL A 139 -13.90 -7.44 4.01
CA VAL A 139 -12.76 -6.57 4.32
C VAL A 139 -12.17 -6.91 5.70
N GLU A 140 -13.01 -7.05 6.72
CA GLU A 140 -12.57 -7.40 8.08
C GLU A 140 -11.92 -8.80 8.10
N SER A 141 -12.51 -9.78 7.41
CA SER A 141 -11.95 -11.14 7.31
C SER A 141 -10.60 -11.15 6.58
N ARG A 142 -10.48 -10.45 5.45
CA ARG A 142 -9.21 -10.33 4.70
C ARG A 142 -8.15 -9.62 5.54
N ARG A 143 -8.51 -8.54 6.23
CA ARG A 143 -7.61 -7.79 7.11
C ARG A 143 -7.09 -8.64 8.26
N GLU A 144 -7.95 -9.40 8.92
CA GLU A 144 -7.55 -10.28 10.01
C GLU A 144 -6.58 -11.36 9.54
N ARG A 145 -6.83 -11.96 8.36
CA ARG A 145 -5.91 -12.91 7.73
C ARG A 145 -4.55 -12.27 7.43
N ALA A 146 -4.53 -11.08 6.85
CA ALA A 146 -3.30 -10.36 6.51
C ALA A 146 -2.48 -9.99 7.77
N ILE A 147 -3.14 -9.47 8.82
CA ILE A 147 -2.52 -9.18 10.12
C ILE A 147 -1.91 -10.44 10.73
N GLN A 148 -2.65 -11.56 10.70
CA GLN A 148 -2.17 -12.82 11.27
C GLN A 148 -0.96 -13.36 10.51
N ALA A 149 -0.99 -13.31 9.18
CA ALA A 149 0.13 -13.71 8.34
C ALA A 149 1.38 -12.87 8.62
N GLU A 150 1.25 -11.54 8.76
CA GLU A 150 2.35 -10.63 9.06
C GLU A 150 2.97 -10.95 10.44
N LYS A 151 2.13 -11.21 11.46
CA LYS A 151 2.59 -11.61 12.81
C LYS A 151 3.29 -12.96 12.81
N ASP A 152 2.82 -13.91 12.01
CA ASP A 152 3.44 -15.24 11.90
C ASP A 152 4.78 -15.17 11.18
N ALA A 153 4.89 -14.35 10.13
CA ALA A 153 6.15 -14.06 9.45
C ALA A 153 7.16 -13.37 10.38
N ALA A 154 6.71 -12.41 11.20
CA ALA A 154 7.56 -11.74 12.19
C ALA A 154 8.10 -12.73 13.23
N ARG A 155 7.25 -13.60 13.79
CA ARG A 155 7.67 -14.64 14.74
C ARG A 155 8.70 -15.59 14.13
N GLN A 156 8.48 -16.05 12.89
CA GLN A 156 9.44 -16.90 12.19
C GLN A 156 10.79 -16.20 11.96
N ARG A 157 10.78 -14.91 11.61
CA ARG A 157 12.01 -14.12 11.43
C ARG A 157 12.79 -13.99 12.74
N GLU A 158 12.10 -13.77 13.86
CA GLU A 158 12.72 -13.70 15.18
C GLU A 158 13.34 -15.05 15.57
N GLU A 159 12.63 -16.16 15.36
CA GLU A 159 13.12 -17.51 15.63
C GLU A 159 14.37 -17.85 14.78
N ILE A 160 14.33 -17.53 13.48
CA ILE A 160 15.47 -17.72 12.56
C ILE A 160 16.66 -16.86 13.01
N ASN A 161 16.43 -15.60 13.41
CA ASN A 161 17.47 -14.71 13.88
C ASN A 161 18.04 -15.13 15.23
N ALA A 162 17.21 -15.64 16.14
CA ALA A 162 17.63 -16.20 17.43
C ALA A 162 18.46 -17.48 17.24
N ALA A 163 18.04 -18.38 16.35
CA ALA A 163 18.78 -19.59 16.00
C ALA A 163 20.16 -19.26 15.40
N LYS A 164 20.22 -18.29 14.48
CA LYS A 164 21.49 -17.78 13.91
C LYS A 164 22.40 -17.14 14.97
N ARG A 165 21.83 -16.43 15.95
CA ARG A 165 22.60 -15.85 17.07
C ARG A 165 23.14 -16.93 18.01
N ALA A 166 22.34 -17.93 18.34
CA ALA A 166 22.74 -19.06 19.17
C ALA A 166 23.85 -19.90 18.50
N SER A 167 23.76 -20.16 17.19
CA SER A 167 24.80 -20.89 16.46
C SER A 167 26.10 -20.11 16.36
N LYS A 168 26.04 -18.77 16.22
CA LYS A 168 27.23 -17.90 16.19
C LYS A 168 27.91 -17.79 17.56
N ALA A 169 27.14 -17.79 18.65
CA ALA A 169 27.68 -17.81 20.01
C ALA A 169 28.39 -19.13 20.36
N ASN A 170 27.89 -20.27 19.85
CA ASN A 170 28.49 -21.59 20.08
C ASN A 170 29.73 -21.88 19.20
N GLY A 171 29.99 -21.05 18.17
CA GLY A 171 31.13 -21.20 17.26
C GLY A 171 32.39 -20.41 17.63
N ASN A 172 32.33 -19.52 18.63
CA ASN A 172 33.47 -18.67 19.01
C ASN A 172 34.28 -19.30 20.16
N GLY A 173 34.86 -20.46 19.88
CA GLY A 173 35.83 -21.16 20.72
C GLY A 173 36.98 -21.68 19.86
N GLY A 174 37.68 -20.79 19.15
CA GLY A 174 38.80 -21.18 18.28
C GLY A 174 39.48 -20.00 17.58
N SER A 175 40.53 -19.49 18.21
CA SER A 175 41.74 -18.81 17.71
C SER A 175 41.78 -18.25 16.27
N GLY A 176 42.17 -16.98 16.13
CA GLY A 176 42.78 -16.48 14.88
C GLY A 176 42.72 -14.98 14.67
N SER A 177 43.73 -14.26 15.15
CA SER A 177 44.08 -12.92 14.71
C SER A 177 44.47 -12.93 13.22
N GLY A 178 43.78 -12.13 12.40
CA GLY A 178 44.08 -12.01 10.97
C GLY A 178 43.21 -10.95 10.29
N SER A 179 43.83 -9.82 9.98
CA SER A 179 43.34 -8.72 9.16
C SER A 179 42.85 -9.15 7.77
N GLY A 180 41.73 -8.60 7.29
CA GLY A 180 41.27 -8.79 5.92
C GLY A 180 39.86 -8.25 5.67
N SER A 181 39.81 -7.09 5.04
CA SER A 181 38.68 -6.42 4.39
C SER A 181 37.77 -7.32 3.54
N GLY A 182 36.47 -7.02 3.51
CA GLY A 182 35.62 -7.33 2.36
C GLY A 182 34.21 -7.84 2.66
N SER A 183 33.23 -7.01 2.31
CA SER A 183 32.02 -7.42 1.55
C SER A 183 30.87 -8.12 2.27
N GLY A 184 29.73 -7.41 2.34
CA GLY A 184 28.53 -7.90 1.64
C GLY A 184 27.31 -8.33 2.47
N SER A 185 26.23 -7.57 2.25
CA SER A 185 24.84 -8.04 2.16
C SER A 185 24.10 -8.38 3.46
N GLY A 186 23.51 -7.34 4.05
CA GLY A 186 22.26 -7.45 4.81
C GLY A 186 21.14 -6.86 3.97
N VAL A 187 20.32 -7.71 3.34
CA VAL A 187 19.12 -7.27 2.62
C VAL A 187 18.05 -6.91 3.66
N ALA A 188 17.93 -5.61 3.91
CA ALA A 188 16.87 -5.01 4.72
C ALA A 188 15.62 -4.85 3.85
N VAL A 189 14.77 -5.88 3.82
CA VAL A 189 13.43 -5.75 3.21
C VAL A 189 12.56 -4.99 4.20
N GLY A 190 12.28 -3.71 3.89
CA GLY A 190 11.22 -2.95 4.56
C GLY A 190 11.51 -1.48 4.86
N THR A 191 12.72 -0.96 4.58
CA THR A 191 13.07 0.45 4.84
C THR A 191 13.31 1.28 3.58
N ASP A 192 13.33 0.67 2.39
CA ASP A 192 13.72 1.38 1.16
C ASP A 192 12.58 2.19 0.52
N VAL A 193 11.32 1.83 0.77
CA VAL A 193 10.17 2.56 0.17
C VAL A 193 9.96 3.91 0.86
N GLU A 194 10.05 3.97 2.18
CA GLU A 194 9.88 5.20 2.96
C GLU A 194 11.03 6.19 2.72
N ALA A 195 12.25 5.66 2.53
CA ALA A 195 13.43 6.45 2.16
C ALA A 195 13.35 6.95 0.71
N ALA A 196 12.92 6.11 -0.24
CA ALA A 196 12.76 6.52 -1.65
C ALA A 196 11.66 7.57 -1.84
N VAL A 197 10.59 7.51 -1.03
CA VAL A 197 9.52 8.53 -1.04
C VAL A 197 10.02 9.84 -0.43
N ALA A 198 10.81 9.80 0.64
CA ALA A 198 11.42 11.01 1.21
C ALA A 198 12.42 11.69 0.25
N GLU A 199 13.26 10.91 -0.43
CA GLU A 199 14.27 11.41 -1.38
C GLU A 199 13.64 12.00 -2.66
N ALA A 200 12.51 11.44 -3.12
CA ALA A 200 11.74 11.97 -4.24
C ALA A 200 11.03 13.29 -3.90
N VAL A 201 10.56 13.45 -2.65
CA VAL A 201 9.86 14.66 -2.19
C VAL A 201 10.84 15.82 -1.95
N GLU A 202 12.02 15.56 -1.40
CA GLU A 202 13.04 16.61 -1.20
C GLU A 202 13.62 17.16 -2.52
N SER A 203 13.57 16.37 -3.60
CA SER A 203 14.04 16.79 -4.93
C SER A 203 13.12 17.79 -5.64
N GLU A 204 11.86 17.91 -5.23
CA GLU A 204 10.89 18.84 -5.83
C GLU A 204 10.81 20.21 -5.11
N GLU A 205 11.42 20.38 -3.93
CA GLU A 205 11.36 21.64 -3.16
C GLU A 205 12.47 22.65 -3.52
N GLN A 206 13.42 22.28 -4.40
CA GLN A 206 14.55 23.13 -4.80
C GLN A 206 14.51 23.63 -6.26
N GLN A 207 13.37 23.52 -6.95
CA GLN A 207 13.20 24.02 -8.32
C GLN A 207 12.07 25.03 -8.49
#